data_AF-A0A9E5EYX6-F1
#
_entry.id   AF-A0A9E5EYX6-F1
#
_cell.length_a   1.000
_cell.length_b   1.000
_cell.length_c   1.000
_cell.angle_alpha   90.00
_cell.angle_beta   90.00
_cell.angle_gamma   90.00
#
_symmetry.space_group_name_H-M   'P 1'
#
loop_
_entity.id
_entity.type
_entity.pdbx_description
1 polymer ?
#
loop_
_entity_poly.entity_id
_entity_poly.type
_entity_poly.pdbx_seq_one_letter_code
_entity_poly.pdbx_strand_id
1 'polypeptide(L)'
;MPNENKITLGDIKKALKDSRFRLTLPKEMNAEIEKFLDNPGCACHTPLYRKIAKDCREQLQKYYPNLEVPDEEKELNKLAENHWSVINCHISELETKLSKLGPGRKQIDVARWEDQVTVVVNELDFIF
;
A
#
# COMPACT_ATOMS: atom_id res chain seq x y z
N MET A 1 -7.08 -0.46 -12.61
CA MET A 1 -7.19 0.98 -12.91
C MET A 1 -6.36 1.71 -11.86
N PRO A 2 -5.50 2.68 -12.21
CA PRO A 2 -4.69 3.35 -11.20
C PRO A 2 -5.59 4.15 -10.25
N ASN A 3 -5.28 4.13 -8.96
CA ASN A 3 -5.97 4.89 -7.92
C ASN A 3 -5.73 6.41 -8.13
N GLU A 4 -6.45 7.05 -9.05
CA GLU A 4 -6.21 8.47 -9.42
C GLU A 4 -6.67 9.48 -8.36
N ASN A 5 -7.34 9.04 -7.29
CA ASN A 5 -7.89 9.94 -6.26
C ASN A 5 -7.23 9.82 -4.88
N LYS A 6 -6.12 9.08 -4.71
CA LYS A 6 -5.48 8.95 -3.38
C LYS A 6 -4.30 9.92 -3.22
N ILE A 7 -4.19 10.54 -2.06
CA ILE A 7 -3.01 11.36 -1.70
C ILE A 7 -1.78 10.45 -1.59
N THR A 8 -0.74 10.72 -2.38
CA THR A 8 0.50 9.95 -2.32
C THR A 8 1.52 10.60 -1.38
N LEU A 9 2.58 9.87 -1.01
CA LEU A 9 3.73 10.44 -0.31
C LEU A 9 4.37 11.60 -1.09
N GLY A 10 4.28 11.58 -2.43
CA GLY A 10 4.75 12.67 -3.28
C GLY A 10 3.95 13.95 -3.08
N ASP A 11 2.64 13.84 -2.85
CA ASP A 11 1.75 14.98 -2.62
C ASP A 11 1.97 15.57 -1.23
N ILE A 12 2.16 14.74 -0.21
CA ILE A 12 2.54 15.20 1.15
C ILE A 12 3.86 15.96 1.10
N LYS A 13 4.87 15.46 0.37
CA LYS A 13 6.15 16.15 0.17
C LYS A 13 5.99 17.50 -0.52
N LYS A 14 5.10 17.60 -1.52
CA LYS A 14 4.79 18.88 -2.19
C LYS A 14 4.09 19.84 -1.24
N ALA A 15 3.08 19.38 -0.51
CA ALA A 15 2.33 20.19 0.46
C ALA A 15 3.24 20.73 1.58
N LEU A 16 4.18 19.92 2.08
CA LEU A 16 5.15 20.36 3.10
C LEU A 16 6.08 21.48 2.65
N LYS A 17 6.32 21.64 1.34
CA LYS A 17 7.08 22.79 0.82
C LYS A 17 6.23 24.07 0.85
N ASP A 18 4.91 23.96 0.78
CA ASP A 18 4.01 25.10 0.89
C ASP A 18 3.98 25.64 2.34
N SER A 19 4.14 26.96 2.49
CA SER A 19 4.04 27.63 3.78
C SER A 19 2.60 27.59 4.32
N ARG A 20 1.59 27.59 3.45
CA ARG A 20 0.17 27.57 3.85
C ARG A 20 -0.20 26.29 4.57
N PHE A 21 0.28 25.15 4.07
CA PHE A 21 0.06 23.85 4.68
C PHE A 21 0.84 23.70 5.98
N ARG A 22 2.09 24.19 6.05
CA ARG A 22 2.89 24.15 7.29
C ARG A 22 2.22 24.88 8.47
N LEU A 23 1.50 25.96 8.19
CA LEU A 23 0.79 26.73 9.22
C LEU A 23 -0.45 26.01 9.78
N THR A 24 -1.00 25.03 9.08
CA THR A 24 -2.16 24.26 9.55
C THR A 24 -1.77 23.02 10.34
N LEU A 25 -0.49 22.64 10.33
CA LEU A 25 0.02 21.48 11.05
C LEU A 25 0.16 21.74 12.57
N PRO A 26 0.08 20.68 13.40
CA PRO A 26 0.29 20.80 14.84
C PRO A 26 1.69 21.32 15.18
N LYS A 27 1.77 22.20 16.18
CA LYS A 27 3.04 22.84 16.60
C LYS A 27 4.11 21.84 17.07
N GLU A 28 3.68 20.68 17.54
CA GLU A 28 4.55 19.58 17.97
C GLU A 28 5.44 19.05 16.83
N MET A 29 5.00 19.19 15.58
CA MET A 29 5.73 18.73 14.40
C MET A 29 6.69 19.76 13.82
N ASN A 30 6.70 21.00 14.32
CA ASN A 30 7.52 22.08 13.76
C ASN A 30 9.01 21.75 13.74
N ALA A 31 9.53 21.10 14.79
CA ALA A 31 10.93 20.68 14.85
C ALA A 31 11.30 19.63 13.78
N GLU A 32 10.36 18.77 13.40
CA GLU A 32 10.56 17.79 12.31
C GLU A 32 10.41 18.44 10.93
N ILE A 33 9.51 19.43 10.80
CA ILE A 33 9.31 20.21 9.58
C ILE A 33 10.54 21.07 9.27
N GLU A 34 11.14 21.72 10.28
CA GLU A 34 12.38 22.50 10.11
C GLU A 34 13.51 21.62 9.56
N LYS A 35 13.71 20.43 10.16
CA LYS A 35 14.69 19.46 9.65
C LYS A 35 14.40 19.02 8.22
N PHE A 36 13.13 18.91 7.84
CA PHE A 36 12.74 18.61 6.45
C PHE A 36 13.04 19.78 5.49
N LEU A 37 12.86 21.03 5.92
CA LEU A 37 13.18 22.19 5.09
C LEU A 37 14.67 22.31 4.81
N ASP A 38 15.51 21.92 5.78
CA ASP A 38 16.96 21.89 5.63
C ASP A 38 17.42 20.80 4.64
N ASN A 39 16.74 19.65 4.59
CA ASN A 39 17.06 18.57 3.64
C ASN A 39 15.82 17.81 3.12
N PRO A 40 15.07 18.39 2.18
CA PRO A 40 13.79 17.84 1.73
C PRO A 40 13.91 16.55 0.91
N GLY A 41 15.13 16.17 0.52
CA GLY A 41 15.42 14.93 -0.21
C GLY A 41 15.79 13.74 0.69
N CYS A 42 15.97 13.95 1.99
CA CYS A 42 16.44 12.90 2.88
C CYS A 42 15.37 11.81 3.12
N ALA A 43 15.74 10.55 2.91
CA ALA A 43 14.92 9.39 3.24
C ALA A 43 14.58 9.31 4.74
N CYS A 44 15.34 9.99 5.59
CA CYS A 44 15.12 10.09 7.03
C CYS A 44 13.80 10.77 7.43
N HIS A 45 13.15 11.50 6.53
CA HIS A 45 11.85 12.14 6.78
C HIS A 45 10.64 11.24 6.51
N THR A 46 10.85 9.99 6.10
CA THR A 46 9.77 9.02 5.89
C THR A 46 8.83 8.89 7.11
N PRO A 47 9.32 8.87 8.36
CA PRO A 47 8.45 8.83 9.55
C PRO A 47 7.54 10.06 9.68
N LEU A 48 8.04 11.25 9.33
CA LEU A 48 7.26 12.49 9.35
C LEU A 48 6.08 12.43 8.38
N TYR A 49 6.31 11.93 7.16
CA TYR A 49 5.22 11.80 6.17
C TYR A 49 4.14 10.83 6.65
N ARG A 50 4.52 9.71 7.27
CA ARG A 50 3.57 8.75 7.86
C ARG A 50 2.77 9.38 9.01
N LYS A 51 3.44 10.11 9.91
CA LYS A 51 2.75 10.83 10.99
C LYS A 51 1.76 11.85 10.44
N ILE A 52 2.10 12.61 9.40
CA ILE A 52 1.19 13.58 8.77
C ILE A 52 0.00 12.86 8.11
N ALA A 53 0.23 11.75 7.41
CA ALA A 53 -0.84 10.95 6.82
C ALA A 53 -1.80 10.37 7.88
N LYS A 54 -1.29 10.03 9.07
CA LYS A 54 -2.07 9.46 10.17
C LYS A 54 -2.80 10.50 11.01
N ASP A 55 -2.07 11.50 11.51
CA ASP A 55 -2.54 12.41 12.55
C ASP A 55 -3.10 13.72 11.96
N CYS A 56 -2.75 14.06 10.72
CA CYS A 56 -3.13 15.32 10.07
C CYS A 56 -4.10 15.12 8.88
N ARG A 57 -4.97 14.11 8.96
CA ARG A 57 -5.94 13.79 7.88
C ARG A 57 -6.85 14.97 7.54
N GLU A 58 -7.34 15.70 8.55
CA GLU A 58 -8.22 16.85 8.34
C GLU A 58 -7.54 17.98 7.59
N GLN A 59 -6.27 18.23 7.90
CA GLN A 59 -5.44 19.25 7.27
C GLN A 59 -5.14 18.87 5.81
N LEU A 60 -4.82 17.60 5.56
CA LEU A 60 -4.62 17.06 4.21
C LEU A 60 -5.90 17.15 3.38
N GLN A 61 -7.06 16.79 3.95
CA GLN A 61 -8.35 16.88 3.26
C GLN A 61 -8.76 18.32 2.96
N LYS A 62 -8.47 19.26 3.86
CA LYS A 62 -8.69 20.70 3.62
C LYS A 62 -7.79 21.26 2.52
N TYR A 63 -6.56 20.77 2.43
CA TYR A 63 -5.58 21.24 1.44
C TYR A 63 -5.78 20.57 0.07
N TYR A 64 -6.17 19.29 0.04
CA TYR A 64 -6.51 18.52 -1.16
C TYR A 64 -7.97 18.07 -1.11
N PRO A 65 -8.95 18.96 -1.36
CA PRO A 65 -10.38 18.63 -1.26
C PRO A 65 -10.84 17.55 -2.25
N ASN A 66 -10.12 17.38 -3.37
CA ASN A 66 -10.45 16.42 -4.42
C ASN A 66 -9.73 15.07 -4.28
N LEU A 67 -8.86 14.91 -3.28
CA LEU A 67 -8.12 13.68 -3.05
C LEU A 67 -8.57 13.05 -1.73
N GLU A 68 -8.62 11.72 -1.71
CA GLU A 68 -8.86 10.92 -0.52
C GLU A 68 -7.54 10.69 0.22
N VAL A 69 -7.55 10.97 1.53
CA VAL A 69 -6.43 10.60 2.40
C VAL A 69 -6.41 9.07 2.54
N PRO A 70 -5.35 8.37 2.11
CA PRO A 70 -5.28 6.92 2.25
C PRO A 70 -5.29 6.53 3.73
N ASP A 71 -6.15 5.59 4.08
CA ASP A 71 -6.21 5.01 5.41
C ASP A 71 -5.22 3.84 5.48
N GLU A 72 -4.00 4.11 5.99
CA GLU A 72 -2.94 3.09 6.10
C GLU A 72 -3.42 1.82 6.81
N GLU A 73 -4.29 1.90 7.81
CA GLU A 73 -4.81 0.72 8.52
C GLU A 73 -5.78 -0.09 7.65
N LYS A 74 -6.62 0.55 6.85
CA LYS A 74 -7.50 -0.16 5.91
C LYS A 74 -6.74 -0.79 4.76
N GLU A 75 -5.73 -0.10 4.24
CA GLU A 75 -4.86 -0.67 3.20
C GLU A 75 -4.05 -1.85 3.77
N LEU A 76 -3.50 -1.72 4.99
CA LEU A 76 -2.82 -2.84 5.69
C LEU A 76 -3.75 -4.02 5.97
N ASN A 77 -5.00 -3.77 6.36
CA ASN A 77 -5.97 -4.84 6.60
C ASN A 77 -6.36 -5.54 5.30
N LYS A 78 -6.53 -4.81 4.19
CA LYS A 78 -6.73 -5.41 2.86
C LYS A 78 -5.52 -6.21 2.39
N LEU A 79 -4.31 -5.72 2.66
CA LEU A 79 -3.06 -6.42 2.37
C LEU A 79 -2.89 -7.70 3.21
N ALA A 80 -3.60 -7.83 4.32
CA ALA A 80 -3.62 -9.02 5.17
C ALA A 80 -4.74 -10.01 4.79
N GLU A 81 -5.64 -9.66 3.87
CA GLU A 81 -6.66 -10.58 3.35
C GLU A 81 -5.96 -11.60 2.43
N ASN A 82 -5.54 -12.72 3.01
CA ASN A 82 -5.00 -13.83 2.25
C ASN A 82 -6.14 -14.53 1.48
N HIS A 83 -6.07 -14.52 0.16
CA HIS A 83 -7.02 -15.24 -0.69
C HIS A 83 -6.50 -16.63 -0.98
N TRP A 84 -6.85 -17.58 -0.11
CA TRP A 84 -6.49 -18.98 -0.25
C TRP A 84 -7.45 -19.72 -1.19
N SER A 85 -6.90 -20.45 -2.14
CA SER A 85 -7.64 -21.41 -2.97
C SER A 85 -6.89 -22.74 -3.05
N VAL A 86 -7.64 -23.83 -3.24
CA VAL A 86 -7.08 -25.18 -3.35
C VAL A 86 -7.52 -25.79 -4.68
N ILE A 87 -6.54 -26.23 -5.47
CA ILE A 87 -6.76 -26.93 -6.73
C ILE A 87 -6.37 -28.38 -6.54
N ASN A 88 -7.37 -29.27 -6.62
CA ASN A 88 -7.15 -30.70 -6.72
C ASN A 88 -7.38 -31.11 -8.17
N CYS A 89 -6.39 -31.74 -8.80
CA CYS A 89 -6.49 -32.16 -10.18
C CYS A 89 -5.56 -33.33 -10.50
N HIS A 90 -5.84 -34.00 -11.61
CA HIS A 90 -4.89 -34.96 -12.18
C HIS A 90 -3.67 -34.22 -12.76
N ILE A 91 -2.51 -34.86 -12.80
CA ILE A 91 -1.25 -34.25 -13.28
C ILE A 91 -1.38 -33.69 -14.71
N SER A 92 -2.20 -34.31 -15.57
CA SER A 92 -2.46 -33.85 -16.94
C SER A 92 -3.27 -32.55 -17.01
N GLU A 93 -4.00 -32.18 -15.96
CA GLU A 93 -4.85 -30.99 -15.91
C GLU A 93 -4.15 -29.80 -15.25
N LEU A 94 -3.03 -30.03 -14.56
CA LEU A 94 -2.34 -29.05 -13.73
C LEU A 94 -2.01 -27.77 -14.50
N GLU A 95 -1.42 -27.88 -15.68
CA GLU A 95 -1.04 -26.73 -16.51
C GLU A 95 -2.26 -25.88 -16.92
N THR A 96 -3.36 -26.54 -17.27
CA THR A 96 -4.60 -25.87 -17.64
C THR A 96 -5.26 -25.18 -16.44
N LYS A 97 -5.08 -25.71 -15.22
CA LYS A 97 -5.61 -25.09 -14.00
C LYS A 97 -4.73 -23.92 -13.55
N LEU A 98 -3.40 -24.05 -13.60
CA LEU A 98 -2.46 -23.00 -13.22
C LEU A 98 -2.53 -21.79 -14.16
N SER A 99 -2.71 -22.01 -15.47
CA SER A 99 -2.89 -20.91 -16.44
C SER A 99 -4.14 -20.05 -16.20
N LYS A 100 -5.15 -20.58 -15.48
CA LYS A 100 -6.38 -19.85 -15.13
C LYS A 100 -6.24 -18.94 -13.92
N LEU A 101 -5.15 -19.04 -13.15
CA LEU A 101 -4.94 -18.26 -11.92
C LEU A 101 -4.76 -16.75 -12.18
N GLY A 102 -4.65 -16.31 -13.43
CA GLY A 102 -4.51 -14.89 -13.78
C GLY A 102 -3.19 -14.26 -13.32
N PRO A 103 -2.89 -13.03 -13.76
CA PRO A 103 -1.67 -12.32 -13.39
C PRO A 103 -1.69 -11.93 -11.90
N GLY A 104 -0.51 -11.79 -11.29
CA GLY A 104 -0.35 -11.35 -9.89
C GLY A 104 0.68 -12.17 -9.11
N ARG A 105 1.11 -11.66 -7.96
CA ARG A 105 2.02 -12.40 -7.07
C ARG A 105 1.21 -13.47 -6.32
N LYS A 106 1.67 -14.71 -6.40
CA LYS A 106 1.02 -15.85 -5.74
C LYS A 106 2.06 -16.65 -4.98
N GLN A 107 1.72 -17.06 -3.77
CA GLN A 107 2.47 -18.07 -3.05
C GLN A 107 1.78 -19.42 -3.28
N ILE A 108 2.56 -20.44 -3.60
CA ILE A 108 2.03 -21.75 -4.00
C ILE A 108 2.74 -22.84 -3.21
N ASP A 109 1.96 -23.74 -2.62
CA ASP A 109 2.43 -25.00 -2.05
C ASP A 109 1.82 -26.17 -2.82
N VAL A 110 2.63 -27.19 -3.14
CA VAL A 110 2.21 -28.32 -3.99
C VAL A 110 2.49 -29.63 -3.27
N ALA A 111 1.48 -30.50 -3.23
CA ALA A 111 1.61 -31.89 -2.82
C ALA A 111 1.16 -32.81 -3.96
N ARG A 112 1.84 -33.95 -4.12
CA ARG A 112 1.51 -34.95 -5.13
C ARG A 112 1.43 -36.33 -4.50
N TRP A 113 0.42 -37.11 -4.90
CA TRP A 113 0.31 -38.54 -4.63
C TRP A 113 -0.11 -39.25 -5.90
N GLU A 114 0.71 -40.20 -6.38
CA GLU A 114 0.53 -40.87 -7.68
C GLU A 114 0.28 -39.87 -8.81
N ASP A 115 -0.89 -39.89 -9.45
CA ASP A 115 -1.26 -38.96 -10.53
C ASP A 115 -2.17 -37.81 -10.06
N GLN A 116 -2.43 -37.71 -8.76
CA GLN A 116 -3.20 -36.62 -8.15
C GLN A 116 -2.26 -35.54 -7.61
N VAL A 117 -2.63 -34.28 -7.86
CA VAL A 117 -1.91 -33.09 -7.42
C VAL A 117 -2.86 -32.17 -6.66
N THR A 118 -2.42 -31.75 -5.48
CA THR A 118 -3.05 -30.70 -4.68
C THR A 118 -2.15 -29.48 -4.69
N VAL A 119 -2.68 -28.35 -5.15
CA VAL A 119 -2.01 -27.06 -5.16
C VAL A 119 -2.78 -26.12 -4.23
N VAL A 120 -2.11 -25.58 -3.23
CA VAL A 120 -2.62 -24.50 -2.38
C VAL A 120 -2.05 -23.20 -2.93
N VAL A 121 -2.93 -22.25 -3.26
CA VAL A 121 -2.56 -20.96 -3.82
C VAL A 121 -3.02 -19.87 -2.86
N ASN A 122 -2.10 -18.99 -2.47
CA ASN A 122 -2.40 -17.74 -1.79
C ASN A 122 -2.15 -16.58 -2.75
N GLU A 123 -3.19 -15.83 -3.07
CA GLU A 123 -3.03 -14.60 -3.87
C GLU A 123 -2.62 -13.45 -2.95
N LEU A 124 -1.50 -12.82 -3.29
CA LEU A 124 -0.93 -11.70 -2.55
C LEU A 124 -1.16 -10.42 -3.35
N ASP A 125 -2.02 -9.53 -2.83
CA ASP A 125 -2.22 -8.22 -3.43
C ASP A 125 -0.96 -7.34 -3.25
N PHE A 126 -0.65 -6.55 -4.29
CA PHE A 126 0.62 -5.84 -4.42
C PHE A 126 0.86 -4.80 -3.32
N ILE A 127 2.12 -4.75 -2.87
CA ILE A 127 2.71 -3.68 -2.07
C ILE A 127 3.25 -2.61 -3.04
N PHE A 128 2.70 -1.38 -2.99
CA PHE A 128 3.36 -0.17 -3.47
C PHE A 128 3.07 1.00 -2.52
#